data_AF-A0A0D2G8J2-F1
#
_entry.id   AF-A0A0D2G8J2-F1
#
_cell.length_a   1.000
_cell.length_b   1.000
_cell.length_c   1.000
_cell.angle_alpha   90.00
_cell.angle_beta   90.00
_cell.angle_gamma   90.00
#
_symmetry.space_group_name_H-M   'P 1'
#
loop_
_entity.id
_entity.type
_entity.pdbx_description
1 polymer ?
#
loop_
_entity_poly.entity_id
_entity_poly.type
_entity_poly.pdbx_seq_one_letter_code
_entity_poly.pdbx_strand_id
1 'polypeptide(L)'
;MLPPPVPSSAESNSSSSSRTRKQSDAESDAEAAQRQRHASRGGTKQEILERNGGMKCWHYGRAAPDIARVISKKDNSLSHDAASGLLIFDRLGDEQNGLPLCPSCHRALDDINQPGFTFIFTELEYFIDCERQDYQNRIDTAQQQGDIPPRMVPTPQMYSEYLKREELVSSHAVGGLYRRYTLQDFFPDCCDKSFIPGLDHFKESQVFGVAHR
;
A
#
# COMPACT_ATOMS: atom_id res chain seq x y z
N MET A 1 53.42 24.54 -28.86
CA MET A 1 54.32 23.44 -29.26
C MET A 1 53.63 22.13 -28.92
N LEU A 2 53.39 21.28 -29.92
CA LEU A 2 52.87 19.91 -29.77
C LEU A 2 54.03 18.92 -30.04
N PRO A 3 54.09 17.77 -29.36
CA PRO A 3 54.56 16.53 -29.97
C PRO A 3 53.37 15.61 -30.35
N PRO A 4 53.59 14.65 -31.28
CA PRO A 4 52.55 14.07 -32.16
C PRO A 4 52.02 12.69 -31.70
N PRO A 5 51.02 12.09 -32.40
CA PRO A 5 50.31 10.86 -32.00
C PRO A 5 50.74 9.55 -32.70
N VAL A 6 50.55 8.41 -31.97
CA VAL A 6 50.08 7.02 -32.30
C VAL A 6 50.80 6.18 -33.40
N PRO A 7 51.01 4.85 -33.17
CA PRO A 7 50.26 3.75 -33.85
C PRO A 7 49.97 2.54 -32.91
N SER A 8 48.78 1.91 -32.85
CA SER A 8 48.13 0.93 -33.75
C SER A 8 48.70 -0.51 -33.76
N SER A 9 47.84 -1.45 -33.33
CA SER A 9 47.62 -2.84 -33.79
C SER A 9 48.50 -4.02 -33.32
N ALA A 10 47.85 -4.96 -32.63
CA ALA A 10 48.03 -6.43 -32.68
C ALA A 10 46.69 -7.04 -32.15
N GLU A 11 45.85 -7.75 -32.90
CA GLU A 11 45.97 -9.13 -33.44
C GLU A 11 46.43 -10.13 -32.36
N SER A 12 45.83 -11.30 -32.09
CA SER A 12 44.78 -12.13 -32.70
C SER A 12 44.49 -13.32 -31.75
N ASN A 13 43.46 -14.11 -32.09
CA ASN A 13 43.18 -15.52 -31.73
C ASN A 13 42.25 -15.77 -30.53
N SER A 14 41.01 -16.24 -30.65
CA SER A 14 40.35 -17.35 -31.40
C SER A 14 40.11 -18.59 -30.53
N SER A 15 38.87 -19.10 -30.55
CA SER A 15 38.37 -20.49 -30.31
C SER A 15 36.94 -20.44 -29.73
N SER A 16 35.85 -20.50 -30.52
CA SER A 16 35.17 -21.65 -31.14
C SER A 16 34.48 -22.63 -30.17
N SER A 17 33.14 -22.65 -30.19
CA SER A 17 32.26 -23.84 -29.96
C SER A 17 30.80 -23.36 -29.76
N SER A 18 30.00 -23.26 -30.83
CA SER A 18 29.04 -24.30 -31.26
C SER A 18 27.98 -24.68 -30.22
N ARG A 19 26.75 -24.16 -30.37
CA ARG A 19 25.49 -24.94 -30.32
C ARG A 19 24.23 -24.08 -30.56
N THR A 20 23.59 -24.35 -31.70
CA THR A 20 22.12 -24.44 -31.93
C THR A 20 21.19 -23.30 -31.54
N ARG A 21 20.63 -22.67 -32.59
CA ARG A 21 19.39 -21.87 -32.60
C ARG A 21 18.23 -22.62 -31.94
N LYS A 22 17.51 -21.96 -31.05
CA LYS A 22 16.07 -22.15 -30.89
C LYS A 22 15.42 -20.78 -30.68
N GLN A 23 14.43 -20.54 -31.52
CA GLN A 23 13.73 -19.29 -31.76
C GLN A 23 12.38 -19.44 -31.09
N SER A 24 12.21 -18.94 -29.86
CA SER A 24 10.93 -18.96 -29.13
C SER A 24 11.06 -18.31 -27.76
N ASP A 25 11.24 -16.98 -27.65
CA ASP A 25 11.10 -16.26 -26.37
C ASP A 25 10.58 -14.81 -26.50
N ALA A 26 10.58 -14.21 -27.70
CA ALA A 26 10.09 -12.83 -27.89
C ALA A 26 8.54 -12.69 -27.81
N GLU A 27 7.79 -13.79 -27.88
CA GLU A 27 6.32 -13.76 -27.77
C GLU A 27 5.86 -13.70 -26.31
N SER A 28 6.68 -14.24 -25.39
CA SER A 28 6.42 -14.21 -23.95
C SER A 28 6.56 -12.80 -23.36
N ASP A 29 7.49 -12.00 -23.88
CA ASP A 29 7.67 -10.61 -23.46
C ASP A 29 6.57 -9.69 -24.00
N ALA A 30 6.09 -9.96 -25.22
CA ALA A 30 4.95 -9.24 -25.78
C ALA A 30 3.65 -9.58 -25.03
N GLU A 31 3.43 -10.85 -24.68
CA GLU A 31 2.30 -11.24 -23.82
C GLU A 31 2.43 -10.71 -22.39
N ALA A 32 3.63 -10.69 -21.79
CA ALA A 32 3.84 -10.09 -20.47
C ALA A 32 3.60 -8.57 -20.49
N ALA A 33 4.08 -7.88 -21.53
CA ALA A 33 3.83 -6.46 -21.75
C ALA A 33 2.35 -6.17 -22.07
N GLN A 34 1.66 -7.06 -22.79
CA GLN A 34 0.24 -6.95 -23.10
C GLN A 34 -0.62 -7.28 -21.86
N ARG A 35 -0.20 -8.23 -21.01
CA ARG A 35 -0.81 -8.51 -19.70
C ARG A 35 -0.60 -7.35 -18.72
N GLN A 36 0.57 -6.70 -18.71
CA GLN A 36 0.78 -5.45 -17.97
C GLN A 36 -0.07 -4.28 -18.51
N ARG A 37 -0.31 -4.21 -19.84
CA ARG A 37 -1.19 -3.19 -20.44
C ARG A 37 -2.68 -3.45 -20.25
N HIS A 38 -3.09 -4.70 -20.00
CA HIS A 38 -4.47 -5.05 -19.67
C HIS A 38 -4.77 -5.00 -18.17
N ALA A 39 -3.75 -5.01 -17.31
CA ALA A 39 -3.88 -4.83 -15.87
C ALA A 39 -4.15 -3.37 -15.42
N SER A 40 -4.13 -2.39 -16.34
CA SER A 40 -4.28 -0.96 -15.99
C SER A 40 -5.47 -0.26 -16.66
N ARG A 41 -6.56 -0.99 -16.98
CA ARG A 41 -7.78 -0.37 -17.54
C ARG A 41 -8.83 0.02 -16.51
N GLY A 42 -8.67 -0.35 -15.25
CA GLY A 42 -9.39 0.27 -14.14
C GLY A 42 -8.68 1.56 -13.75
N GLY A 43 -9.37 2.71 -13.75
CA GLY A 43 -8.79 3.88 -13.08
C GLY A 43 -8.62 3.57 -11.59
N THR A 44 -7.66 4.20 -10.90
CA THR A 44 -7.40 4.01 -9.45
C THR A 44 -8.67 3.96 -8.60
N LYS A 45 -9.68 4.77 -8.95
CA LYS A 45 -11.00 4.74 -8.29
C LYS A 45 -11.66 3.36 -8.34
N GLN A 46 -11.65 2.69 -9.50
CA GLN A 46 -12.23 1.37 -9.68
C GLN A 46 -11.49 0.32 -8.84
N GLU A 47 -10.15 0.36 -8.82
CA GLU A 47 -9.32 -0.55 -8.02
C GLU A 47 -9.61 -0.40 -6.52
N ILE A 48 -9.74 0.84 -6.05
CA ILE A 48 -10.10 1.12 -4.65
C ILE A 48 -11.50 0.60 -4.33
N LEU A 49 -12.47 0.77 -5.21
CA LEU A 49 -13.84 0.28 -5.00
C LEU A 49 -13.89 -1.25 -4.97
N GLU A 50 -13.26 -1.92 -5.92
CA GLU A 50 -13.19 -3.38 -5.97
C GLU A 50 -12.53 -3.95 -4.71
N ARG A 51 -11.42 -3.34 -4.28
CA ARG A 51 -10.74 -3.72 -3.04
C ARG A 51 -11.61 -3.52 -1.79
N ASN A 52 -12.58 -2.60 -1.79
CA ASN A 52 -13.34 -2.28 -0.57
C ASN A 52 -14.78 -2.82 -0.59
N GLY A 53 -15.07 -3.83 -1.41
CA GLY A 53 -16.40 -4.45 -1.46
C GLY A 53 -17.42 -3.66 -2.29
N GLY A 54 -16.96 -2.86 -3.23
CA GLY A 54 -17.75 -2.17 -4.26
C GLY A 54 -18.17 -0.74 -3.90
N MET A 55 -19.32 -0.32 -4.43
CA MET A 55 -19.84 1.05 -4.32
C MET A 55 -20.49 1.35 -2.96
N LYS A 56 -19.77 1.09 -1.86
CA LYS A 56 -20.21 1.33 -0.49
C LYS A 56 -19.19 2.15 0.29
N CYS A 57 -19.68 3.03 1.16
CA CYS A 57 -18.86 3.75 2.13
C CYS A 57 -18.24 2.74 3.10
N TRP A 58 -16.91 2.79 3.25
CA TRP A 58 -16.15 1.92 4.13
C TRP A 58 -16.51 2.10 5.61
N HIS A 59 -16.87 3.32 6.03
CA HIS A 59 -17.29 3.58 7.41
C HIS A 59 -18.77 3.23 7.64
N TYR A 60 -19.66 3.84 6.85
CA TYR A 60 -21.10 3.84 7.09
C TYR A 60 -21.89 2.83 6.25
N GLY A 61 -21.28 2.19 5.24
CA GLY A 61 -21.92 1.18 4.39
C GLY A 61 -22.88 1.72 3.30
N ARG A 62 -23.21 3.02 3.30
CA ARG A 62 -24.10 3.62 2.28
C ARG A 62 -23.49 3.68 0.88
N ALA A 63 -24.36 3.69 -0.12
CA ALA A 63 -23.98 3.75 -1.52
C ALA A 63 -23.30 5.08 -1.92
N ALA A 64 -22.72 5.08 -3.12
CA ALA A 64 -22.10 6.23 -3.79
C ALA A 64 -20.92 6.88 -3.02
N PRO A 65 -19.88 6.11 -2.68
CA PRO A 65 -18.67 6.67 -2.10
C PRO A 65 -17.91 7.54 -3.12
N ASP A 66 -17.29 8.59 -2.60
CA ASP A 66 -16.13 9.22 -3.23
C ASP A 66 -14.84 8.64 -2.65
N ILE A 67 -13.70 8.86 -3.31
CA ILE A 67 -12.41 8.38 -2.82
C ILE A 67 -11.77 9.43 -1.93
N ALA A 68 -11.79 9.16 -0.62
CA ALA A 68 -11.04 9.91 0.36
C ALA A 68 -9.57 9.48 0.37
N ARG A 69 -8.65 10.44 0.47
CA ARG A 69 -7.22 10.14 0.59
C ARG A 69 -6.83 10.07 2.06
N VAL A 70 -6.08 9.04 2.45
CA VAL A 70 -5.59 8.90 3.82
C VAL A 70 -4.51 9.94 4.09
N ILE A 71 -3.52 10.04 3.20
CA ILE A 71 -2.54 11.11 3.15
C ILE A 71 -3.09 12.19 2.23
N SER A 72 -3.48 13.31 2.84
CA SER A 72 -4.13 14.42 2.12
C SER A 72 -3.15 15.10 1.16
N LYS A 73 -3.67 15.74 0.10
CA LYS A 73 -2.85 16.57 -0.79
C LYS A 73 -2.21 17.78 -0.08
N LYS A 74 -2.78 18.21 1.05
CA LYS A 74 -2.25 19.31 1.87
C LYS A 74 -1.10 18.84 2.76
N ASP A 75 -0.93 17.53 2.91
CA ASP A 75 0.18 16.96 3.67
C ASP A 75 1.42 16.87 2.78
N ASN A 76 2.43 17.65 3.11
CA ASN A 76 3.70 17.69 2.40
C ASN A 76 4.70 16.64 2.93
N SER A 77 4.27 15.75 3.83
CA SER A 77 5.08 14.67 4.39
C SER A 77 5.36 13.55 3.39
N LEU A 78 4.49 13.32 2.39
CA LEU A 78 4.54 12.12 1.55
C LEU A 78 5.93 11.87 0.94
N SER A 79 6.56 12.90 0.37
CA SER A 79 7.89 12.74 -0.25
C SER A 79 8.97 12.41 0.77
N HIS A 80 8.88 12.99 1.97
CA HIS A 80 9.81 12.72 3.06
C HIS A 80 9.60 11.31 3.63
N ASP A 81 8.35 10.89 3.79
CA ASP A 81 7.99 9.61 4.37
C ASP A 81 8.29 8.45 3.41
N ALA A 82 8.06 8.65 2.11
CA ALA A 82 8.50 7.71 1.09
C ALA A 82 10.04 7.63 1.02
N ALA A 83 10.75 8.77 1.06
CA ALA A 83 12.22 8.79 1.02
C ALA A 83 12.87 8.16 2.27
N SER A 84 12.20 8.24 3.42
CA SER A 84 12.65 7.60 4.68
C SER A 84 12.21 6.14 4.82
N GLY A 85 11.51 5.59 3.83
CA GLY A 85 11.02 4.21 3.82
C GLY A 85 9.88 3.95 4.80
N LEU A 86 9.17 4.99 5.26
CA LEU A 86 7.99 4.86 6.13
C LEU A 86 6.73 4.44 5.35
N LEU A 87 6.71 4.69 4.05
CA LEU A 87 5.62 4.36 3.15
C LEU A 87 6.11 3.46 2.01
N ILE A 88 5.23 2.56 1.57
CA ILE A 88 5.48 1.64 0.44
C ILE A 88 4.99 2.20 -0.91
N PHE A 89 4.51 3.43 -0.93
CA PHE A 89 4.10 4.16 -2.12
C PHE A 89 4.61 5.60 -2.05
N ASP A 90 4.88 6.20 -3.21
CA ASP A 90 5.52 7.51 -3.37
C ASP A 90 4.61 8.55 -4.05
N ARG A 91 3.37 8.17 -4.39
CA ARG A 91 2.42 9.02 -5.13
C ARG A 91 1.10 9.17 -4.37
N LEU A 92 0.58 10.40 -4.33
CA LEU A 92 -0.72 10.70 -3.71
C LEU A 92 -1.91 9.97 -4.35
N GLY A 93 -1.77 9.56 -5.61
CA GLY A 93 -2.81 8.86 -6.38
C GLY A 93 -2.70 7.35 -6.35
N ASP A 94 -1.87 6.79 -5.46
CA ASP A 94 -1.76 5.35 -5.26
C ASP A 94 -3.06 4.78 -4.69
N GLU A 95 -3.47 3.60 -5.15
CA GLU A 95 -4.67 2.92 -4.69
C GLU A 95 -4.62 2.58 -3.20
N GLN A 96 -3.43 2.42 -2.62
CA GLN A 96 -3.24 2.19 -1.18
C GLN A 96 -3.52 3.44 -0.34
N ASN A 97 -3.45 4.63 -0.93
CA ASN A 97 -3.76 5.89 -0.28
C ASN A 97 -5.27 6.25 -0.31
N GLY A 98 -6.14 5.35 -0.78
CA GLY A 98 -7.55 5.64 -1.03
C GLY A 98 -8.55 4.77 -0.25
N LEU A 99 -9.62 5.41 0.25
CA LEU A 99 -10.76 4.77 0.90
C LEU A 99 -12.09 5.28 0.31
N PRO A 100 -13.05 4.40 -0.01
CA PRO A 100 -14.36 4.83 -0.44
C PRO A 100 -15.18 5.33 0.75
N LEU A 101 -15.55 6.61 0.78
CA LEU A 101 -16.36 7.21 1.83
C LEU A 101 -17.55 7.98 1.25
N CYS A 102 -18.70 7.95 1.93
CA CYS A 102 -19.80 8.85 1.59
C CYS A 102 -19.38 10.31 1.88
N PRO A 103 -20.04 11.32 1.26
CA PRO A 103 -19.65 12.72 1.42
C PRO A 103 -19.51 13.19 2.88
N SER A 104 -20.37 12.70 3.79
CA SER A 104 -20.29 13.06 5.22
C SER A 104 -19.04 12.46 5.89
N CYS A 105 -18.76 11.18 5.69
CA CYS A 105 -17.57 10.53 6.25
C CYS A 105 -16.27 11.07 5.63
N HIS A 106 -16.29 11.39 4.33
CA HIS A 106 -15.15 11.99 3.64
C HIS A 106 -14.82 13.36 4.26
N ARG A 107 -15.82 14.24 4.42
CA ARG A 107 -15.63 15.54 5.08
C ARG A 107 -15.15 15.40 6.52
N ALA A 108 -15.69 14.43 7.26
CA ALA A 108 -15.30 14.17 8.65
C ALA A 108 -13.88 13.62 8.79
N LEU A 109 -13.35 12.93 7.78
CA LEU A 109 -11.95 12.50 7.71
C LEU A 109 -11.02 13.67 7.35
N ASP A 110 -11.43 14.50 6.39
CA ASP A 110 -10.60 15.59 5.83
C ASP A 110 -10.43 16.80 6.77
N ASP A 111 -11.23 16.91 7.84
CA ASP A 111 -11.13 18.02 8.79
C ASP A 111 -9.93 17.83 9.74
N ILE A 112 -8.80 18.41 9.36
CA ILE A 112 -7.55 18.36 10.13
C ILE A 112 -7.68 19.05 11.50
N ASN A 113 -8.55 20.07 11.62
CA ASN A 113 -8.67 20.84 12.86
C ASN A 113 -9.60 20.16 13.86
N GLN A 114 -10.67 19.52 13.37
CA GLN A 114 -11.70 18.87 14.17
C GLN A 114 -12.19 17.61 13.45
N PRO A 115 -11.37 16.54 13.39
CA PRO A 115 -11.77 15.32 12.70
C PRO A 115 -13.02 14.74 13.36
N GLY A 116 -14.04 14.45 12.55
CA GLY A 116 -15.23 13.75 13.01
C GLY A 116 -15.05 12.23 12.99
N PHE A 117 -14.11 11.73 12.17
CA PHE A 117 -13.87 10.31 11.96
C PHE A 117 -12.37 10.04 11.82
N THR A 118 -11.90 8.98 12.46
CA THR A 118 -10.54 8.45 12.27
C THR A 118 -10.53 6.92 12.36
N PHE A 119 -9.44 6.30 11.96
CA PHE A 119 -9.24 4.87 12.08
C PHE A 119 -7.76 4.56 12.33
N ILE A 120 -7.49 3.46 13.02
CA ILE A 120 -6.15 2.96 13.30
C ILE A 120 -6.09 1.48 12.98
N PHE A 121 -4.91 0.97 12.64
CA PHE A 121 -4.68 -0.47 12.56
C PHE A 121 -4.93 -1.12 13.92
N THR A 122 -5.43 -2.35 13.93
CA THR A 122 -5.37 -3.19 15.14
C THR A 122 -3.99 -3.80 15.27
N GLU A 123 -3.73 -4.51 16.38
CA GLU A 123 -2.44 -5.19 16.60
C GLU A 123 -1.24 -4.26 16.41
N LEU A 124 -1.25 -3.10 17.08
CA LEU A 124 -0.15 -2.14 17.00
C LEU A 124 1.20 -2.75 17.39
N GLU A 125 1.21 -3.75 18.27
CA GLU A 125 2.43 -4.47 18.66
C GLU A 125 3.11 -5.16 17.46
N TYR A 126 2.34 -5.67 16.48
CA TYR A 126 2.91 -6.24 15.25
C TYR A 126 3.79 -5.23 14.50
N PHE A 127 3.31 -3.99 14.36
CA PHE A 127 4.05 -2.93 13.68
C PHE A 127 5.27 -2.48 14.49
N ILE A 128 5.12 -2.42 15.82
CA ILE A 128 6.23 -2.11 16.74
C ILE A 128 7.32 -3.18 16.65
N ASP A 129 6.96 -4.46 16.64
CA ASP A 129 7.91 -5.56 16.56
C ASP A 129 8.62 -5.62 15.21
N CYS A 130 7.90 -5.33 14.12
CA CYS A 130 8.52 -5.19 12.80
C CYS A 130 9.55 -4.04 12.78
N GLU A 131 9.24 -2.88 13.36
CA GLU A 131 10.17 -1.75 13.44
C GLU A 131 11.39 -2.08 14.33
N ARG A 132 11.19 -2.77 15.45
CA ARG A 132 12.30 -3.24 16.31
C ARG A 132 13.22 -4.21 15.55
N GLN A 133 12.65 -5.18 14.85
CA GLN A 133 13.42 -6.16 14.08
C GLN A 133 14.15 -5.51 12.90
N ASP A 134 13.49 -4.61 12.15
CA ASP A 134 14.12 -3.84 11.08
C ASP A 134 15.29 -3.00 11.61
N TYR A 135 15.09 -2.29 12.72
CA TYR A 135 16.14 -1.50 13.35
C TYR A 135 17.35 -2.38 13.72
N GLN A 136 17.12 -3.51 14.39
CA GLN A 136 18.20 -4.43 14.75
C GLN A 136 18.93 -4.97 13.50
N ASN A 137 18.19 -5.38 12.48
CA ASN A 137 18.76 -5.86 11.21
C ASN A 137 19.63 -4.80 10.53
N ARG A 138 19.19 -3.52 10.55
CA ARG A 138 19.96 -2.40 9.99
C ARG A 138 21.26 -2.17 10.75
N ILE A 139 21.22 -2.22 12.08
CA ILE A 139 22.42 -2.09 12.92
C ILE A 139 23.39 -3.24 12.66
N ASP A 140 22.91 -4.48 12.65
CA ASP A 140 23.75 -5.66 12.43
C ASP A 140 24.39 -5.65 11.04
N THR A 141 23.62 -5.30 10.01
CA THR A 141 24.13 -5.18 8.63
C THR A 141 25.16 -4.07 8.51
N ALA A 142 24.91 -2.91 9.12
CA ALA A 142 25.85 -1.79 9.12
C ALA A 142 27.18 -2.16 9.80
N GLN A 143 27.14 -2.94 10.87
CA GLN A 143 28.36 -3.44 11.53
C GLN A 143 29.15 -4.43 10.68
N GLN A 144 28.46 -5.27 9.89
CA GLN A 144 29.10 -6.31 9.07
C GLN A 144 29.60 -5.81 7.72
N GLN A 145 28.86 -4.91 7.07
CA GLN A 145 29.08 -4.51 5.68
C GLN A 145 29.55 -3.05 5.55
N GLY A 146 29.41 -2.24 6.61
CA GLY A 146 29.74 -0.81 6.59
C GLY A 146 28.63 0.09 6.04
N ASP A 147 27.59 -0.49 5.45
CA ASP A 147 26.46 0.22 4.85
C ASP A 147 25.17 -0.02 5.64
N ILE A 148 24.36 1.02 5.82
CA ILE A 148 23.04 0.93 6.45
C ILE A 148 22.04 0.54 5.36
N PRO A 149 21.40 -0.64 5.42
CA PRO A 149 20.40 -1.01 4.42
C PRO A 149 19.15 -0.11 4.55
N PRO A 150 18.36 0.01 3.47
CA PRO A 150 17.11 0.79 3.51
C PRO A 150 16.15 0.21 4.56
N ARG A 151 15.33 1.09 5.16
CA ARG A 151 14.27 0.68 6.10
C ARG A 151 13.26 -0.22 5.39
N MET A 152 12.89 -1.32 6.03
CA MET A 152 11.78 -2.17 5.61
C MET A 152 10.57 -1.92 6.51
N VAL A 153 9.40 -1.79 5.92
CA VAL A 153 8.12 -1.67 6.62
C VAL A 153 7.19 -2.82 6.25
N PRO A 154 6.25 -3.20 7.14
CA PRO A 154 5.27 -4.25 6.82
C PRO A 154 4.43 -3.88 5.60
N THR A 155 4.34 -4.81 4.64
CA THR A 155 3.39 -4.66 3.52
C THR A 155 1.97 -5.03 3.95
N PRO A 156 0.92 -4.57 3.24
CA PRO A 156 -0.45 -5.02 3.47
C PRO A 156 -0.61 -6.54 3.44
N GLN A 157 0.17 -7.23 2.61
CA GLN A 157 0.18 -8.69 2.52
C GLN A 157 0.77 -9.31 3.78
N MET A 158 1.93 -8.82 4.26
CA MET A 158 2.54 -9.30 5.50
C MET A 158 1.61 -9.14 6.70
N TYR A 159 0.93 -8.00 6.80
CA TYR A 159 -0.04 -7.77 7.87
C TYR A 159 -1.27 -8.69 7.74
N SER A 160 -1.80 -8.88 6.53
CA SER A 160 -2.91 -9.82 6.28
C SER A 160 -2.55 -11.26 6.66
N GLU A 161 -1.34 -11.70 6.32
CA GLU A 161 -0.83 -13.03 6.68
C GLU A 161 -0.63 -13.19 8.19
N TYR A 162 -0.13 -12.15 8.87
CA TYR A 162 -0.06 -12.12 10.33
C TYR A 162 -1.44 -12.32 10.96
N LEU A 163 -2.44 -11.53 10.55
CA LEU A 163 -3.80 -11.62 11.10
C LEU A 163 -4.43 -13.01 10.88
N LYS A 164 -4.15 -13.65 9.74
CA LYS A 164 -4.63 -15.01 9.44
C LYS A 164 -3.93 -16.06 10.30
N ARG A 165 -2.63 -15.92 10.51
CA ARG A 165 -1.83 -16.84 11.34
C ARG A 165 -2.23 -16.76 12.81
N GLU A 166 -2.53 -15.57 13.32
CA GLU A 166 -3.02 -15.35 14.69
C GLU A 166 -4.53 -15.65 14.84
N GLU A 167 -5.19 -16.15 13.79
CA GLU A 167 -6.63 -16.48 13.77
C GLU A 167 -7.55 -15.29 14.12
N LEU A 168 -7.07 -14.05 13.97
CA LEU A 168 -7.82 -12.81 14.23
C LEU A 168 -8.82 -12.51 13.10
N VAL A 169 -8.60 -13.09 11.93
CA VAL A 169 -9.48 -13.00 10.76
C VAL A 169 -9.61 -14.37 10.09
N SER A 170 -10.68 -14.56 9.33
CA SER A 170 -10.86 -15.75 8.48
C SER A 170 -9.68 -15.92 7.51
N SER A 171 -9.31 -17.17 7.21
CA SER A 171 -8.30 -17.50 6.19
C SER A 171 -8.62 -16.89 4.82
N HIS A 172 -9.91 -16.65 4.54
CA HIS A 172 -10.41 -16.03 3.32
C HIS A 172 -10.56 -14.50 3.41
N ALA A 173 -10.24 -13.89 4.55
CA ALA A 173 -10.25 -12.44 4.67
C ALA A 173 -9.18 -11.82 3.75
N VAL A 174 -9.50 -10.65 3.20
CA VAL A 174 -8.60 -9.86 2.38
C VAL A 174 -8.40 -8.50 3.04
N GLY A 175 -7.17 -8.00 3.03
CA GLY A 175 -6.82 -6.73 3.66
C GLY A 175 -6.38 -6.87 5.11
N GLY A 176 -6.44 -5.76 5.84
CA GLY A 176 -6.05 -5.64 7.24
C GLY A 176 -7.24 -5.40 8.17
N LEU A 177 -6.97 -5.42 9.48
CA LEU A 177 -7.95 -5.17 10.52
C LEU A 177 -7.75 -3.75 11.09
N TYR A 178 -8.86 -3.02 11.23
CA TYR A 178 -8.84 -1.61 11.63
C TYR A 178 -9.88 -1.33 12.69
N ARG A 179 -9.52 -0.48 13.65
CA ARG A 179 -10.46 0.10 14.60
C ARG A 179 -10.87 1.48 14.10
N ARG A 180 -12.18 1.68 13.95
CA ARG A 180 -12.80 2.91 13.45
C ARG A 180 -13.38 3.70 14.62
N TYR A 181 -13.20 5.01 14.61
CA TYR A 181 -13.66 5.91 15.67
C TYR A 181 -14.46 7.05 15.07
N THR A 182 -15.69 7.21 15.55
CA THR A 182 -16.48 8.41 15.31
C THR A 182 -16.29 9.36 16.48
N LEU A 183 -15.58 10.46 16.25
CA LEU A 183 -15.18 11.43 17.25
C LEU A 183 -16.25 12.49 17.51
N GLN A 184 -17.10 12.77 16.51
CA GLN A 184 -18.21 13.71 16.60
C GLN A 184 -19.39 13.19 15.78
N ASP A 185 -20.61 13.54 16.17
CA ASP A 185 -21.79 13.21 15.37
C ASP A 185 -21.91 14.15 14.17
N PHE A 186 -21.47 13.66 13.00
CA PHE A 186 -21.57 14.36 11.71
C PHE A 186 -22.61 13.71 10.78
N PHE A 187 -23.41 12.77 11.30
CA PHE A 187 -24.41 12.07 10.50
C PHE A 187 -25.70 12.87 10.43
N PRO A 188 -26.37 12.92 9.26
CA PRO A 188 -27.71 13.49 9.15
C PRO A 188 -28.69 12.87 10.16
N ASP A 189 -29.65 13.65 10.68
CA ASP A 189 -30.65 13.16 11.66
C ASP A 189 -31.51 12.01 11.12
N CYS A 190 -31.63 11.89 9.80
CA CYS A 190 -32.35 10.80 9.14
C CYS A 190 -31.54 9.50 9.01
N CYS A 191 -30.30 9.46 9.50
CA CYS A 191 -29.47 8.28 9.49
C CYS A 191 -29.75 7.40 10.70
N ASP A 192 -29.90 6.10 10.46
CA ASP A 192 -29.83 5.12 11.55
C ASP A 192 -28.42 5.17 12.16
N LYS A 193 -28.36 5.64 13.40
CA LYS A 193 -27.14 5.82 14.19
C LYS A 193 -26.73 4.55 14.94
N SER A 194 -27.59 3.52 14.99
CA SER A 194 -27.34 2.28 15.75
C SER A 194 -26.14 1.48 15.23
N PHE A 195 -25.78 1.66 13.96
CA PHE A 195 -24.65 0.99 13.31
C PHE A 195 -23.33 1.79 13.41
N ILE A 196 -23.33 3.03 13.92
CA ILE A 196 -22.12 3.86 13.89
C ILE A 196 -21.06 3.26 14.84
N PRO A 197 -19.91 2.81 14.31
CA PRO A 197 -18.82 2.35 15.16
C PRO A 197 -18.32 3.50 16.03
N GLY A 198 -18.31 3.29 17.35
CA GLY A 198 -17.68 4.17 18.34
C GLY A 198 -18.52 5.34 18.88
N LEU A 199 -19.80 5.50 18.51
CA LEU A 199 -20.62 6.61 19.04
C LEU A 199 -21.13 6.38 20.48
N ASP A 200 -21.15 5.12 20.96
CA ASP A 200 -21.51 4.73 22.34
C ASP A 200 -20.68 3.50 22.76
N HIS A 201 -20.22 3.45 24.03
CA HIS A 201 -19.49 2.35 24.70
C HIS A 201 -18.78 1.36 23.76
N PHE A 202 -17.49 1.63 23.43
CA PHE A 202 -16.52 0.71 22.82
C PHE A 202 -17.12 -0.63 22.32
N LYS A 203 -17.89 -0.62 21.23
CA LYS A 203 -18.25 -1.87 20.56
C LYS A 203 -17.06 -2.29 19.71
N GLU A 204 -16.68 -3.54 19.94
CA GLU A 204 -15.51 -4.25 19.44
C GLU A 204 -15.31 -4.09 17.92
N SER A 205 -14.04 -4.12 17.50
CA SER A 205 -13.60 -3.96 16.11
C SER A 205 -14.43 -4.79 15.14
N GLN A 206 -15.11 -4.14 14.20
CA GLN A 206 -15.65 -4.85 13.05
C GLN A 206 -14.49 -5.19 12.11
N VAL A 207 -14.38 -6.47 11.77
CA VAL A 207 -13.45 -6.98 10.78
C VAL A 207 -13.82 -6.41 9.41
N PHE A 208 -13.01 -5.49 8.90
CA PHE A 208 -13.04 -5.12 7.48
C PHE A 208 -12.04 -5.99 6.71
N GLY A 209 -12.33 -7.29 6.72
CA GLY A 209 -11.86 -8.20 5.70
C GLY A 209 -12.81 -8.08 4.52
N VAL A 210 -12.30 -7.72 3.34
CA VAL A 210 -13.10 -7.59 2.12
C VAL A 210 -13.76 -8.95 1.88
N ALA A 211 -15.10 -8.98 1.97
CA ALA A 211 -15.87 -10.17 1.68
C ALA A 211 -15.66 -10.53 0.20
N HIS A 212 -15.15 -11.73 -0.02
CA HIS A 212 -15.15 -12.39 -1.31
C HIS A 212 -16.58 -12.56 -1.84
N ARG A 213 -16.65 -12.58 -3.18
CA ARG A 213 -17.78 -12.90 -4.09
C ARG A 213 -18.97 -13.62 -3.49
#